data_AF-G5ST01-F1
#
_entry.id   AF-G5ST01-F1
#
_cell.length_a   1.000
_cell.length_b   1.000
_cell.length_c   1.000
_cell.angle_alpha   90.00
_cell.angle_beta   90.00
_cell.angle_gamma   90.00
#
_symmetry.space_group_name_H-M   'P 1'
#
loop_
_entity.id
_entity.type
_entity.pdbx_description
1 polymer ?
#
loop_
_entity_poly.entity_id
_entity_poly.type
_entity_poly.pdbx_seq_one_letter_code
_entity_poly.pdbx_strand_id
1 'polypeptide(L)'
;MKQEELMESIYGCLERIENKVNGLSMPQSADGDSEVGISVNDAAIQEFKQELNGIKTSFSRLAESVSAIRGDTADLLKQGSITDKAMDLLFAVNNEYQQSRNQQNDCYNRIIRMLADLETKQAQESEDMKSLLRATNEHIKDGVYYEKHHSFSIESPFAFWGFCGMFAMIVVLAVALYFAKHPDYDRIDNDLKYRYIKMKGEITPNGISELENIFELNRDNDKIRQMRKDVESYEEAVRRRSALAEQARLKEQAAKEQEDKAKSIKSKPIQTDKPKK
;
A
#
# COMPACT_ATOMS: atom_id res chain seq x y z
N MET A 1 -73.41 -44.39 22.59
CA MET A 1 -74.61 -45.07 22.07
C MET A 1 -74.78 -46.48 22.65
N LYS A 2 -74.02 -47.51 22.27
CA LYS A 2 -74.35 -48.90 22.69
C LYS A 2 -74.32 -49.21 24.20
N GLN A 3 -73.48 -48.54 25.00
CA GLN A 3 -73.34 -48.87 26.42
C GLN A 3 -74.38 -48.16 27.32
N GLU A 4 -74.79 -46.94 26.94
CA GLU A 4 -75.85 -46.20 27.65
C GLU A 4 -77.23 -46.83 27.38
N GLU A 5 -77.50 -47.26 26.14
CA GLU A 5 -78.73 -48.02 25.80
C GLU A 5 -78.83 -49.35 26.56
N LEU A 6 -77.71 -50.04 26.77
CA LEU A 6 -77.69 -51.28 27.56
C LEU A 6 -77.97 -51.00 29.04
N MET A 7 -77.40 -49.92 29.59
CA MET A 7 -77.60 -49.56 30.99
C MET A 7 -79.04 -49.12 31.25
N GLU A 8 -79.62 -48.28 30.39
CA GLU A 8 -81.04 -47.90 30.48
C GLU A 8 -81.98 -49.11 30.35
N SER A 9 -81.66 -50.05 29.45
CA SER A 9 -82.43 -51.28 29.27
C SER A 9 -82.44 -52.17 30.52
N ILE A 10 -81.29 -52.31 31.19
CA ILE A 10 -81.16 -53.11 32.42
C ILE A 10 -81.92 -52.44 33.58
N TYR A 11 -81.78 -51.11 33.75
CA TYR A 11 -82.50 -50.38 34.80
C TYR A 11 -84.03 -50.42 34.58
N GLY A 12 -84.50 -50.29 33.35
CA GLY A 12 -85.92 -50.40 33.02
C GLY A 12 -86.50 -51.82 33.16
N CYS A 13 -85.66 -52.85 33.14
CA CYS A 13 -86.08 -54.23 33.47
C CYS A 13 -86.25 -54.40 34.99
N LEU A 14 -85.32 -53.86 35.78
CA LEU A 14 -85.36 -53.94 37.24
C LEU A 14 -86.58 -53.21 37.82
N GLU A 15 -86.89 -52.01 37.32
CA GLU A 15 -88.05 -51.23 37.74
C GLU A 15 -89.38 -51.96 37.47
N ARG A 16 -89.48 -52.68 36.34
CA ARG A 16 -90.66 -53.50 36.02
C ARG A 16 -90.80 -54.72 36.93
N ILE A 17 -89.69 -55.33 37.35
CA ILE A 17 -89.70 -56.45 38.28
C ILE A 17 -90.11 -55.97 39.68
N GLU A 18 -89.57 -54.84 40.14
CA GLU A 18 -89.93 -54.24 41.43
C GLU A 18 -91.43 -53.91 41.51
N ASN A 19 -91.98 -53.31 40.47
CA ASN A 19 -93.41 -53.01 40.40
C ASN A 19 -94.29 -54.28 40.37
N LYS A 20 -93.82 -55.36 39.74
CA LYS A 20 -94.54 -56.65 39.72
C LYS A 20 -94.51 -57.37 41.07
N VAL A 21 -93.40 -57.28 41.80
CA VAL A 21 -93.27 -57.87 43.15
C VAL A 21 -94.17 -57.13 44.14
N ASN A 22 -94.26 -55.80 44.06
CA ASN A 22 -95.17 -55.02 44.90
C ASN A 22 -96.66 -55.38 44.64
N GLY A 23 -97.00 -55.82 43.43
CA GLY A 23 -98.35 -56.30 43.09
C GLY A 23 -98.71 -57.69 43.62
N LEU A 24 -97.74 -58.49 44.09
CA LEU A 24 -97.97 -59.86 44.59
C LEU A 24 -98.25 -59.93 46.11
N SER A 25 -98.26 -58.81 46.82
CA SER A 25 -98.35 -58.75 48.29
C SER A 25 -99.77 -58.55 48.86
N MET A 26 -100.81 -59.13 48.26
CA MET A 26 -102.21 -59.01 48.74
C MET A 26 -102.93 -60.38 48.69
N PRO A 27 -103.45 -60.93 49.81
CA PRO A 27 -103.94 -62.31 49.85
C PRO A 27 -105.40 -62.44 49.38
N GLN A 28 -105.67 -63.34 48.42
CA GLN A 28 -107.00 -63.93 48.23
C GLN A 28 -107.08 -65.27 48.97
N SER A 29 -108.01 -65.37 49.92
CA SER A 29 -108.29 -66.55 50.73
C SER A 29 -109.17 -67.58 49.99
N ALA A 30 -108.84 -68.84 50.26
CA ALA A 30 -109.24 -70.07 49.58
C ALA A 30 -110.63 -70.63 49.96
N ASP A 31 -111.05 -71.65 49.19
CA ASP A 31 -111.87 -72.79 49.62
C ASP A 31 -111.51 -73.98 48.69
N GLY A 32 -111.01 -75.15 49.10
CA GLY A 32 -110.30 -75.61 50.28
C GLY A 32 -109.64 -76.95 49.90
N ASP A 33 -108.37 -77.17 50.28
CA ASP A 33 -107.81 -78.39 50.88
C ASP A 33 -106.27 -78.25 50.98
N SER A 34 -105.67 -78.87 51.98
CA SER A 34 -104.25 -78.86 52.38
C SER A 34 -103.71 -77.60 53.09
N GLU A 35 -103.57 -77.80 54.39
CA GLU A 35 -102.81 -77.05 55.38
C GLU A 35 -101.30 -77.07 55.04
N VAL A 36 -100.63 -75.92 55.23
CA VAL A 36 -99.17 -75.66 55.39
C VAL A 36 -98.67 -74.52 54.48
N GLY A 37 -98.21 -73.42 55.08
CA GLY A 37 -97.11 -72.62 54.53
C GLY A 37 -97.38 -71.17 54.10
N ILE A 38 -97.97 -70.31 54.95
CA ILE A 38 -98.15 -68.87 54.62
C ILE A 38 -97.14 -67.94 55.35
N SER A 39 -96.33 -68.42 56.30
CA SER A 39 -95.29 -67.58 56.95
C SER A 39 -93.90 -67.65 56.29
N VAL A 40 -93.66 -68.60 55.38
CA VAL A 40 -92.35 -68.82 54.71
C VAL A 40 -92.16 -67.85 53.53
N ASN A 41 -93.26 -67.33 52.99
CA ASN A 41 -93.25 -66.57 51.74
C ASN A 41 -92.77 -65.11 51.91
N ASP A 42 -93.02 -64.49 53.06
CA ASP A 42 -92.69 -63.07 53.30
C ASP A 42 -91.19 -62.87 53.65
N ALA A 43 -90.61 -63.83 54.39
CA ALA A 43 -89.17 -63.87 54.67
C ALA A 43 -88.35 -64.07 53.38
N ALA A 44 -88.80 -64.96 52.49
CA ALA A 44 -88.16 -65.20 51.20
C ALA A 44 -88.23 -63.96 50.27
N ILE A 45 -89.32 -63.19 50.31
CA ILE A 45 -89.45 -61.95 49.54
C ILE A 45 -88.54 -60.85 50.09
N GLN A 46 -88.38 -60.73 51.42
CA GLN A 46 -87.44 -59.79 52.02
C GLN A 46 -85.97 -60.15 51.73
N GLU A 47 -85.63 -61.44 51.78
CA GLU A 47 -84.31 -61.95 51.40
C GLU A 47 -84.01 -61.65 49.93
N PHE A 48 -84.97 -61.89 49.03
CA PHE A 48 -84.85 -61.54 47.61
C PHE A 48 -84.64 -60.03 47.39
N LYS A 49 -85.34 -59.18 48.15
CA LYS A 49 -85.17 -57.72 48.06
C LYS A 49 -83.79 -57.28 48.57
N GLN A 50 -83.29 -57.93 49.61
CA GLN A 50 -81.96 -57.68 50.14
C GLN A 50 -80.87 -58.11 49.14
N GLU A 51 -81.02 -59.27 48.51
CA GLU A 51 -80.13 -59.72 47.45
C GLU A 51 -80.17 -58.78 46.24
N LEU A 52 -81.36 -58.33 45.83
CA LEU A 52 -81.53 -57.37 44.74
C LEU A 52 -80.80 -56.04 45.01
N ASN A 53 -80.88 -55.55 46.25
CA ASN A 53 -80.14 -54.35 46.67
C ASN A 53 -78.61 -54.60 46.74
N GLY A 54 -78.19 -55.79 47.14
CA GLY A 54 -76.80 -56.22 47.07
C GLY A 54 -76.27 -56.25 45.63
N ILE A 55 -77.07 -56.78 44.71
CA ILE A 55 -76.78 -56.82 43.26
C ILE A 55 -76.73 -55.41 42.68
N LYS A 56 -77.65 -54.52 43.06
CA LYS A 56 -77.64 -53.12 42.62
C LYS A 56 -76.35 -52.41 43.06
N THR A 57 -75.94 -52.63 44.30
CA THR A 57 -74.71 -52.04 44.86
C THR A 57 -73.46 -52.57 44.16
N SER A 58 -73.40 -53.88 43.90
CA SER A 58 -72.27 -54.47 43.16
C SER A 58 -72.22 -53.98 41.71
N PHE A 59 -73.37 -53.77 41.07
CA PHE A 59 -73.46 -53.19 39.73
C PHE A 59 -72.98 -51.73 39.69
N SER A 60 -73.31 -50.92 40.70
CA SER A 60 -72.80 -49.56 40.83
C SER A 60 -71.27 -49.54 40.98
N ARG A 61 -70.70 -50.40 41.83
CA ARG A 61 -69.24 -50.54 41.96
C ARG A 61 -68.58 -51.03 40.67
N LEU A 62 -69.24 -51.93 39.95
CA LEU A 62 -68.77 -52.39 38.65
C LEU A 62 -68.75 -51.22 37.65
N ALA A 63 -69.81 -50.41 37.60
CA ALA A 63 -69.87 -49.24 36.71
C ALA A 63 -68.78 -48.20 37.01
N GLU A 64 -68.48 -47.96 38.29
CA GLU A 64 -67.36 -47.12 38.71
C GLU A 64 -66.01 -47.71 38.28
N SER A 65 -65.80 -49.02 38.50
CA SER A 65 -64.56 -49.70 38.09
C SER A 65 -64.35 -49.68 36.58
N VAL A 66 -65.41 -49.83 35.79
CA VAL A 66 -65.38 -49.77 34.32
C VAL A 66 -65.07 -48.35 33.86
N SER A 67 -65.64 -47.33 34.52
CA SER A 67 -65.32 -45.93 34.23
C SER A 67 -63.85 -45.60 34.52
N ALA A 68 -63.29 -46.10 35.63
CA ALA A 68 -61.88 -45.94 35.97
C ALA A 68 -60.96 -46.62 34.92
N ILE A 69 -61.24 -47.87 34.57
CA ILE A 69 -60.49 -48.60 33.53
C ILE A 69 -60.54 -47.87 32.19
N ARG A 70 -61.70 -47.30 31.81
CA ARG A 70 -61.83 -46.53 30.58
C ARG A 70 -60.98 -45.25 30.62
N GLY A 71 -60.93 -44.56 31.76
CA GLY A 71 -60.05 -43.40 31.98
C GLY A 71 -58.57 -43.77 31.82
N ASP A 72 -58.13 -44.83 32.51
CA ASP A 72 -56.75 -45.32 32.45
C ASP A 72 -56.38 -45.77 31.03
N THR A 73 -57.31 -46.42 30.32
CA THR A 73 -57.10 -46.84 28.92
C THR A 73 -56.93 -45.64 27.98
N ALA A 74 -57.67 -44.55 28.20
CA ALA A 74 -57.56 -43.33 27.40
C ALA A 74 -56.24 -42.60 27.64
N ASP A 75 -55.75 -42.59 28.89
CA ASP A 75 -54.46 -41.97 29.22
C ASP A 75 -53.28 -42.82 28.73
N LEU A 76 -53.37 -44.16 28.79
CA LEU A 76 -52.39 -45.04 28.14
C LEU A 76 -52.32 -44.81 26.62
N LEU A 77 -53.46 -44.58 25.95
CA LEU A 77 -53.49 -44.32 24.52
C LEU A 77 -52.84 -42.96 24.16
N LYS A 78 -53.00 -41.94 25.01
CA LYS A 78 -52.28 -40.66 24.88
C LYS A 78 -50.77 -40.85 25.09
N GLN A 79 -50.36 -41.70 26.03
CA GLN A 79 -48.95 -42.02 26.27
C GLN A 79 -48.29 -42.71 25.07
N GLY A 80 -49.03 -43.58 24.36
CA GLY A 80 -48.60 -44.11 23.05
C GLY A 80 -48.32 -42.99 22.04
N SER A 81 -49.23 -42.01 21.91
CA SER A 81 -49.02 -40.85 21.03
C SER A 81 -47.83 -39.96 21.43
N ILE A 82 -47.50 -39.87 22.73
CA ILE A 82 -46.27 -39.18 23.20
C ILE A 82 -45.03 -39.96 22.76
N THR A 83 -45.09 -41.30 22.77
CA THR A 83 -44.00 -42.17 22.34
C THR A 83 -43.71 -42.00 20.84
N ASP A 84 -44.75 -41.90 20.01
CA ASP A 84 -44.59 -41.66 18.57
C ASP A 84 -43.97 -40.28 18.29
N LYS A 85 -44.44 -39.22 18.98
CA LYS A 85 -43.85 -37.88 18.87
C LYS A 85 -42.41 -37.82 19.35
N ALA A 86 -42.07 -38.58 20.40
CA ALA A 86 -40.69 -38.71 20.86
C ALA A 86 -39.83 -39.43 19.82
N MET A 87 -40.37 -40.45 19.15
CA MET A 87 -39.68 -41.17 18.08
C MET A 87 -39.42 -40.27 16.86
N ASP A 88 -40.39 -39.44 16.47
CA ASP A 88 -40.23 -38.45 15.40
C ASP A 88 -39.17 -37.39 15.76
N LEU A 89 -39.17 -36.88 16.99
CA LEU A 89 -38.16 -35.93 17.47
C LEU A 89 -36.76 -36.56 17.50
N LEU A 90 -36.64 -37.82 17.94
CA LEU A 90 -35.37 -38.55 17.92
C LEU A 90 -34.87 -38.77 16.49
N PHE A 91 -35.77 -39.08 15.55
CA PHE A 91 -35.41 -39.22 14.14
C PHE A 91 -34.95 -37.89 13.54
N ALA A 92 -35.65 -36.79 13.83
CA ALA A 92 -35.28 -35.44 13.40
C ALA A 92 -33.90 -35.04 13.95
N VAL A 93 -33.66 -35.21 15.25
CA VAL A 93 -32.37 -34.91 15.89
C VAL A 93 -31.24 -35.77 15.34
N ASN A 94 -31.49 -37.07 15.11
CA ASN A 94 -30.49 -37.96 14.53
C ASN A 94 -30.16 -37.59 13.07
N ASN A 95 -31.15 -37.15 12.29
CA ASN A 95 -30.96 -36.68 10.92
C ASN A 95 -30.17 -35.35 10.89
N GLU A 96 -30.49 -34.39 11.75
CA GLU A 96 -29.73 -33.15 11.89
C GLU A 96 -28.28 -33.41 12.32
N TYR A 97 -28.07 -34.33 13.27
CA TYR A 97 -26.73 -34.74 13.69
C TYR A 97 -25.93 -35.36 12.55
N GLN A 98 -26.54 -36.25 11.76
CA GLN A 98 -25.91 -36.84 10.58
C GLN A 98 -25.62 -35.79 9.50
N GLN A 99 -26.54 -34.88 9.24
CA GLN A 99 -26.36 -33.79 8.28
C GLN A 99 -25.22 -32.85 8.70
N SER A 100 -25.17 -32.48 9.98
CA SER A 100 -24.10 -31.66 10.55
C SER A 100 -22.74 -32.36 10.41
N ARG A 101 -22.67 -33.66 10.70
CA ARG A 101 -21.46 -34.46 10.51
C ARG A 101 -21.03 -34.52 9.04
N ASN A 102 -21.98 -34.71 8.11
CA ASN A 102 -21.69 -34.74 6.68
C ASN A 102 -21.21 -33.38 6.17
N GLN A 103 -21.81 -32.29 6.63
CA GLN A 103 -21.38 -30.93 6.30
C GLN A 103 -19.98 -30.63 6.85
N GLN A 104 -19.68 -31.08 8.08
CA GLN A 104 -18.35 -30.96 8.67
C GLN A 104 -17.31 -31.75 7.86
N ASN A 105 -17.63 -32.97 7.44
CA ASN A 105 -16.75 -33.79 6.60
C ASN A 105 -16.53 -33.12 5.22
N ASP A 106 -17.55 -32.54 4.61
CA ASP A 106 -17.43 -31.82 3.33
C ASP A 106 -16.55 -30.57 3.49
N CYS A 107 -16.74 -29.81 4.56
CA CYS A 107 -15.89 -28.66 4.90
C CYS A 107 -14.43 -29.07 5.11
N TYR A 108 -14.19 -30.15 5.86
CA TYR A 108 -12.85 -30.71 6.07
C TYR A 108 -12.21 -31.13 4.75
N ASN A 109 -12.93 -31.90 3.91
CA ASN A 109 -12.43 -32.34 2.61
C ASN A 109 -12.13 -31.15 1.68
N ARG A 110 -12.95 -30.10 1.72
CA ARG A 110 -12.72 -28.86 0.97
C ARG A 110 -11.47 -28.13 1.45
N ILE A 111 -11.24 -28.04 2.75
CA ILE A 111 -10.02 -27.44 3.33
C ILE A 111 -8.78 -28.24 2.91
N ILE A 112 -8.81 -29.57 3.02
CA ILE A 112 -7.70 -30.43 2.57
C ILE A 112 -7.40 -30.23 1.08
N ARG A 113 -8.43 -30.13 0.23
CA ARG A 113 -8.25 -29.87 -1.21
C ARG A 113 -7.63 -28.49 -1.48
N MET A 114 -8.07 -27.45 -0.76
CA MET A 114 -7.50 -26.10 -0.89
C MET A 114 -6.05 -26.05 -0.41
N LEU A 115 -5.71 -26.76 0.67
CA LEU A 115 -4.33 -26.87 1.15
C LEU A 115 -3.43 -27.57 0.13
N ALA A 116 -3.90 -28.68 -0.45
CA ALA A 116 -3.16 -29.38 -1.50
C ALA A 116 -2.96 -28.49 -2.76
N ASP A 117 -3.98 -27.74 -3.17
CA ASP A 117 -3.89 -26.80 -4.29
C ASP A 117 -2.94 -25.63 -4.01
N LEU A 118 -2.88 -25.15 -2.76
CA LEU A 118 -1.95 -24.10 -2.36
C LEU A 118 -0.51 -24.61 -2.35
N GLU A 119 -0.29 -25.83 -1.85
CA GLU A 119 1.04 -26.47 -1.84
C GLU A 119 1.56 -26.68 -3.26
N THR A 120 0.72 -27.16 -4.19
CA THR A 120 1.12 -27.33 -5.60
C THR A 120 1.37 -26.00 -6.29
N LYS A 121 0.54 -24.97 -6.06
CA LYS A 121 0.77 -23.61 -6.57
C LYS A 121 2.05 -23.00 -6.04
N GLN A 122 2.33 -23.16 -4.75
CA GLN A 122 3.56 -22.67 -4.12
C GLN A 122 4.79 -23.38 -4.69
N ALA A 123 4.72 -24.69 -4.91
CA ALA A 123 5.79 -25.45 -5.54
C ALA A 123 6.02 -24.98 -6.99
N GLN A 124 4.94 -24.80 -7.76
CA GLN A 124 5.00 -24.30 -9.14
C GLN A 124 5.61 -22.88 -9.21
N GLU A 125 5.12 -21.94 -8.39
CA GLU A 125 5.68 -20.58 -8.34
C GLU A 125 7.15 -20.59 -7.89
N SER A 126 7.52 -21.48 -6.97
CA SER A 126 8.92 -21.64 -6.58
C SER A 126 9.79 -22.20 -7.70
N GLU A 127 9.29 -23.13 -8.51
CA GLU A 127 10.01 -23.67 -9.66
C GLU A 127 10.10 -22.64 -10.79
N ASP A 128 9.03 -21.89 -11.06
CA ASP A 128 9.00 -20.79 -12.02
C ASP A 128 9.94 -19.66 -11.60
N MET A 129 9.95 -19.26 -10.32
CA MET A 129 10.90 -18.29 -9.79
C MET A 129 12.35 -18.79 -9.89
N LYS A 130 12.58 -20.09 -9.62
CA LYS A 130 13.92 -20.69 -9.74
C LYS A 130 14.37 -20.79 -11.20
N SER A 131 13.47 -21.08 -12.13
CA SER A 131 13.77 -21.13 -13.56
C SER A 131 14.02 -19.74 -14.12
N LEU A 132 13.23 -18.73 -13.71
CA LEU A 132 13.46 -17.33 -14.03
C LEU A 132 14.79 -16.84 -13.45
N LEU A 133 15.11 -17.13 -12.19
CA LEU A 133 16.41 -16.81 -11.60
C LEU A 133 17.57 -17.49 -12.33
N ARG A 134 17.41 -18.74 -12.77
CA ARG A 134 18.42 -19.42 -13.60
C ARG A 134 18.58 -18.75 -14.96
N ALA A 135 17.49 -18.44 -15.64
CA ALA A 135 17.51 -17.73 -16.92
C ALA A 135 18.11 -16.33 -16.78
N THR A 136 17.75 -15.57 -15.74
CA THR A 136 18.36 -14.27 -15.43
C THR A 136 19.84 -14.41 -15.08
N ASN A 137 20.24 -15.43 -14.32
CA ASN A 137 21.65 -15.70 -14.02
C ASN A 137 22.44 -16.13 -15.26
N GLU A 138 21.85 -16.89 -16.18
CA GLU A 138 22.45 -17.20 -17.49
C GLU A 138 22.55 -15.95 -18.36
N HIS A 139 21.50 -15.12 -18.43
CA HIS A 139 21.53 -13.84 -19.15
C HIS A 139 22.50 -12.83 -18.53
N ILE A 140 22.69 -12.82 -17.21
CA ILE A 140 23.73 -12.04 -16.55
C ILE A 140 25.09 -12.67 -16.84
N LYS A 141 25.24 -13.99 -16.84
CA LYS A 141 26.51 -14.66 -17.16
C LYS A 141 26.93 -14.44 -18.61
N ASP A 142 25.99 -14.51 -19.56
CA ASP A 142 26.18 -14.16 -20.96
C ASP A 142 26.36 -12.65 -21.13
N GLY A 143 25.54 -11.82 -20.47
CA GLY A 143 25.69 -10.36 -20.49
C GLY A 143 27.03 -9.87 -19.94
N VAL A 144 27.55 -10.50 -18.90
CA VAL A 144 28.87 -10.23 -18.31
C VAL A 144 30.00 -10.81 -19.17
N TYR A 145 29.74 -11.84 -19.99
CA TYR A 145 30.72 -12.38 -20.96
C TYR A 145 30.73 -11.68 -22.33
N TYR A 146 29.62 -11.02 -22.73
CA TYR A 146 29.49 -10.34 -24.02
C TYR A 146 29.38 -8.81 -23.94
N GLU A 147 29.27 -8.24 -22.74
CA GLU A 147 29.64 -6.84 -22.56
C GLU A 147 31.16 -6.78 -22.71
N LYS A 148 31.62 -6.25 -23.85
CA LYS A 148 33.00 -5.83 -24.04
C LYS A 148 33.28 -4.65 -23.10
N HIS A 149 33.22 -4.90 -21.80
CA HIS A 149 34.03 -4.15 -20.86
C HIS A 149 35.45 -4.33 -21.35
N HIS A 150 36.14 -3.22 -21.56
CA HIS A 150 37.58 -3.23 -21.60
C HIS A 150 38.05 -3.50 -20.16
N SER A 151 37.81 -4.72 -19.67
CA SER A 151 38.47 -5.24 -18.48
C SER A 151 39.91 -5.44 -18.89
N PHE A 152 40.70 -4.38 -18.76
CA PHE A 152 42.14 -4.51 -18.74
C PHE A 152 42.47 -5.35 -17.52
N SER A 153 42.53 -6.68 -17.66
CA SER A 153 43.09 -7.55 -16.64
C SER A 153 44.57 -7.21 -16.55
N ILE A 154 44.92 -6.39 -15.56
CA ILE A 154 46.29 -6.05 -15.16
C ILE A 154 46.92 -7.24 -14.41
N GLU A 155 46.73 -8.45 -14.93
CA GLU A 155 47.21 -9.68 -14.30
C GLU A 155 48.60 -10.07 -14.82
N SER A 156 49.00 -9.53 -15.98
CA SER A 156 50.37 -9.65 -16.47
C SER A 156 51.22 -8.48 -15.95
N PRO A 157 52.36 -8.74 -15.28
CA PRO A 157 53.26 -7.68 -14.81
C PRO A 157 53.73 -6.81 -15.98
N PHE A 158 53.89 -7.38 -17.17
CA PHE A 158 54.30 -6.67 -18.38
C PHE A 158 53.25 -5.62 -18.83
N ALA A 159 51.95 -5.94 -18.76
CA ALA A 159 50.90 -4.99 -19.11
C ALA A 159 50.84 -3.83 -18.11
N PHE A 160 50.99 -4.10 -16.81
CA PHE A 160 51.05 -3.07 -15.79
C PHE A 160 52.20 -2.08 -16.03
N TRP A 161 53.41 -2.60 -16.27
CA TRP A 161 54.57 -1.77 -16.60
C TRP A 161 54.38 -0.97 -17.90
N GLY A 162 53.71 -1.55 -18.90
CA GLY A 162 53.33 -0.85 -20.13
C GLY A 162 52.39 0.34 -19.89
N PHE A 163 51.36 0.16 -19.07
CA PHE A 163 50.45 1.26 -18.67
C PHE A 163 51.16 2.32 -17.84
N CYS A 164 51.99 1.92 -16.87
CA CYS A 164 52.80 2.85 -16.10
C CYS A 164 53.74 3.65 -17.00
N GLY A 165 54.37 3.01 -17.99
CA GLY A 165 55.23 3.66 -18.98
C GLY A 165 54.46 4.65 -19.86
N MET A 166 53.29 4.26 -20.39
CA MET A 166 52.44 5.16 -21.17
C MET A 166 51.97 6.37 -20.35
N PHE A 167 51.55 6.15 -19.10
CA PHE A 167 51.14 7.23 -18.21
C PHE A 167 52.30 8.18 -17.93
N ALA A 168 53.51 7.65 -17.66
CA ALA A 168 54.70 8.47 -17.48
C ALA A 168 55.02 9.29 -18.74
N MET A 169 54.90 8.72 -19.94
CA MET A 169 55.09 9.44 -21.20
C MET A 169 54.05 10.53 -21.41
N ILE A 170 52.78 10.29 -21.07
CA ILE A 170 51.72 11.30 -21.13
C ILE A 170 52.01 12.44 -20.15
N VAL A 171 52.47 12.14 -18.93
CA VAL A 171 52.86 13.17 -17.95
C VAL A 171 54.05 13.99 -18.46
N VAL A 172 55.09 13.35 -18.99
CA VAL A 172 56.24 14.04 -19.60
C VAL A 172 55.79 14.93 -20.76
N LEU A 173 54.92 14.43 -21.64
CA LEU A 173 54.38 15.20 -22.75
C LEU A 173 53.51 16.37 -22.27
N ALA A 174 52.71 16.17 -21.23
CA ALA A 174 51.90 17.23 -20.62
C ALA A 174 52.79 18.33 -20.02
N VAL A 175 53.88 17.98 -19.34
CA VAL A 175 54.87 18.93 -18.83
C VAL A 175 55.58 19.65 -19.98
N ALA A 176 56.01 18.94 -21.02
CA ALA A 176 56.62 19.54 -22.20
C ALA A 176 55.68 20.53 -22.89
N LEU A 177 54.40 20.18 -23.05
CA LEU A 177 53.37 21.05 -23.60
C LEU A 177 53.06 22.24 -22.67
N TYR A 178 53.11 22.04 -21.35
CA TYR A 178 52.95 23.12 -20.38
C TYR A 178 54.08 24.15 -20.52
N PHE A 179 55.33 23.71 -20.64
CA PHE A 179 56.47 24.61 -20.91
C PHE A 179 56.44 25.24 -22.30
N ALA A 180 55.99 24.50 -23.34
CA ALA A 180 55.86 25.04 -24.69
C ALA A 180 54.72 26.06 -24.82
N LYS A 181 53.66 25.91 -24.01
CA LYS A 181 52.52 26.83 -23.98
C LYS A 181 52.69 27.96 -22.97
N HIS A 182 53.63 27.84 -22.02
CA HIS A 182 54.06 28.97 -21.20
C HIS A 182 54.51 30.07 -22.17
N PRO A 183 53.78 31.20 -22.27
CA PRO A 183 54.26 32.31 -23.06
C PRO A 183 55.63 32.70 -22.52
N ASP A 184 56.50 33.16 -23.41
CA ASP A 184 57.84 33.66 -23.07
C ASP A 184 57.70 34.92 -22.20
N TYR A 185 57.36 34.70 -20.92
CA TYR A 185 57.09 35.73 -19.92
C TYR A 185 58.32 36.61 -19.78
N ASP A 186 59.51 36.04 -19.92
CA ASP A 186 60.78 36.76 -19.91
C ASP A 186 60.80 37.84 -20.98
N ARG A 187 60.32 37.55 -22.20
CA ARG A 187 60.25 38.55 -23.27
C ARG A 187 59.26 39.67 -22.99
N ILE A 188 58.08 39.33 -22.46
CA ILE A 188 57.02 40.30 -22.14
C ILE A 188 57.42 41.18 -20.96
N ASP A 189 58.02 40.57 -19.94
CA ASP A 189 58.45 41.24 -18.71
C ASP A 189 59.68 42.11 -18.99
N ASN A 190 60.62 41.67 -19.82
CA ASN A 190 61.77 42.48 -20.24
C ASN A 190 61.35 43.71 -21.06
N ASP A 191 60.36 43.59 -21.95
CA ASP A 191 59.81 44.73 -22.68
C ASP A 191 59.18 45.76 -21.72
N LEU A 192 58.42 45.29 -20.71
CA LEU A 192 57.82 46.16 -19.72
C LEU A 192 58.86 46.81 -18.80
N LYS A 193 59.87 46.04 -18.33
CA LYS A 193 61.02 46.56 -17.56
C LYS A 193 61.70 47.69 -18.32
N TYR A 194 62.01 47.50 -19.61
CA TYR A 194 62.66 48.52 -20.45
C TYR A 194 61.81 49.78 -20.60
N ARG A 195 60.52 49.64 -20.95
CA ARG A 195 59.61 50.80 -21.11
C ARG A 195 59.43 51.56 -19.79
N TYR A 196 59.35 50.85 -18.67
CA TYR A 196 59.27 51.47 -17.35
C TYR A 196 60.54 52.25 -16.99
N ILE A 197 61.71 51.67 -17.21
CA ILE A 197 62.99 52.37 -17.00
C ILE A 197 63.06 53.63 -17.88
N LYS A 198 62.68 53.51 -19.16
CA LYS A 198 62.62 54.63 -20.10
C LYS A 198 61.65 55.74 -19.66
N MET A 199 60.52 55.38 -19.06
CA MET A 199 59.57 56.34 -18.49
C MET A 199 60.16 57.05 -17.26
N LYS A 200 60.84 56.32 -16.37
CA LYS A 200 61.44 56.89 -15.15
C LYS A 200 62.66 57.76 -15.44
N GLY A 201 63.31 57.58 -16.58
CA GLY A 201 64.44 58.39 -17.05
C GLY A 201 65.75 57.96 -16.39
N GLU A 202 65.91 58.23 -15.10
CA GLU A 202 67.06 57.81 -14.29
C GLU A 202 66.59 56.90 -13.16
N ILE A 203 67.06 55.65 -13.16
CA ILE A 203 66.81 54.70 -12.09
C ILE A 203 68.10 54.46 -11.31
N THR A 204 68.01 54.53 -9.99
CA THR A 204 69.12 54.20 -9.09
C THR A 204 69.38 52.69 -9.10
N PRO A 205 70.61 52.23 -8.80
CA PRO A 205 70.91 50.79 -8.72
C PRO A 205 69.96 50.03 -7.78
N ASN A 206 69.54 50.69 -6.69
CA ASN A 206 68.57 50.13 -5.75
C ASN A 206 67.16 49.98 -6.37
N GLY A 207 66.76 50.92 -7.24
CA GLY A 207 65.50 50.83 -7.98
C GLY A 207 65.52 49.75 -9.07
N ILE A 208 66.69 49.45 -9.67
CA ILE A 208 66.85 48.29 -10.56
C ILE A 208 66.66 47.00 -9.78
N SER A 209 67.29 46.87 -8.61
CA SER A 209 67.17 45.69 -7.77
C SER A 209 65.73 45.47 -7.26
N GLU A 210 65.03 46.54 -6.89
CA GLU A 210 63.62 46.45 -6.50
C GLU A 210 62.73 46.03 -7.68
N LEU A 211 63.00 46.58 -8.87
CA LEU A 211 62.31 46.20 -10.10
C LEU A 211 62.56 44.71 -10.44
N GLU A 212 63.79 44.24 -10.37
CA GLU A 212 64.15 42.85 -10.60
C GLU A 212 63.49 41.91 -9.58
N ASN A 213 63.43 42.31 -8.30
CA ASN A 213 62.73 41.59 -7.26
C ASN A 213 61.22 41.45 -7.54
N ILE A 214 60.56 42.48 -8.08
CA ILE A 214 59.13 42.44 -8.44
C ILE A 214 58.82 41.47 -9.58
N PHE A 215 59.78 41.19 -10.46
CA PHE A 215 59.59 40.33 -11.63
C PHE A 215 60.13 38.91 -11.44
N GLU A 216 61.18 38.74 -10.63
CA GLU A 216 61.90 37.47 -10.49
C GLU A 216 61.73 36.85 -9.10
N LEU A 217 62.38 37.42 -8.08
CA LEU A 217 62.48 36.83 -6.73
C LEU A 217 61.15 36.81 -5.97
N ASN A 218 60.37 37.89 -6.03
CA ASN A 218 59.10 38.06 -5.36
C ASN A 218 58.05 38.58 -6.35
N ARG A 219 57.70 37.72 -7.32
CA ARG A 219 56.82 38.12 -8.43
C ARG A 219 55.48 38.66 -7.94
N ASP A 220 55.26 39.96 -8.12
CA ASP A 220 54.05 40.66 -7.68
C ASP A 220 53.24 41.11 -8.90
N ASN A 221 52.26 40.28 -9.28
CA ASN A 221 51.43 40.53 -10.46
C ASN A 221 50.61 41.82 -10.37
N ASP A 222 50.25 42.27 -9.17
CA ASP A 222 49.48 43.51 -8.99
C ASP A 222 50.36 44.73 -9.23
N LYS A 223 51.60 44.73 -8.71
CA LYS A 223 52.59 45.77 -9.02
C LYS A 223 52.97 45.79 -10.49
N ILE A 224 53.15 44.63 -11.12
CA ILE A 224 53.42 44.53 -12.57
C ILE A 224 52.24 45.12 -13.37
N ARG A 225 50.99 44.86 -12.96
CA ARG A 225 49.81 45.42 -13.63
C ARG A 225 49.72 46.93 -13.45
N GLN A 226 50.06 47.44 -12.27
CA GLN A 226 50.12 48.89 -12.02
C GLN A 226 51.21 49.54 -12.89
N MET A 227 52.39 48.94 -12.94
CA MET A 227 53.50 49.39 -13.76
C MET A 227 53.14 49.51 -15.24
N ARG A 228 52.42 48.51 -15.77
CA ARG A 228 51.92 48.54 -17.15
C ARG A 228 51.00 49.74 -17.41
N LYS A 229 50.06 50.00 -16.50
CA LYS A 229 49.15 51.16 -16.62
C LYS A 229 49.90 52.49 -16.56
N ASP A 230 50.90 52.59 -15.68
CA ASP A 230 51.71 53.80 -15.55
C ASP A 230 52.48 54.08 -16.85
N VAL A 231 53.11 53.04 -17.43
CA VAL A 231 53.81 53.12 -18.72
C VAL A 231 52.87 53.52 -19.85
N GLU A 232 51.71 52.85 -19.97
CA GLU A 232 50.71 53.16 -20.99
C GLU A 232 50.23 54.62 -20.89
N SER A 233 49.93 55.09 -19.68
CA SER A 233 49.49 56.46 -19.44
C SER A 233 50.56 57.48 -19.82
N TYR A 234 51.83 57.21 -19.49
CA TYR A 234 52.94 58.06 -19.87
C TYR A 234 53.14 58.12 -21.39
N GLU A 235 53.13 56.98 -22.06
CA GLU A 235 53.30 56.90 -23.52
C GLU A 235 52.17 57.64 -24.26
N GLU A 236 50.93 57.52 -23.78
CA GLU A 236 49.81 58.29 -24.31
C GLU A 236 49.99 59.79 -24.09
N ALA A 237 50.43 60.21 -22.91
CA ALA A 237 50.68 61.62 -22.60
C ALA A 237 51.78 62.20 -23.49
N VAL A 238 52.87 61.45 -23.70
CA VAL A 238 53.95 61.83 -24.61
C VAL A 238 53.44 61.96 -26.05
N ARG A 239 52.65 60.99 -26.53
CA ARG A 239 52.07 61.01 -27.88
C ARG A 239 51.11 62.17 -28.09
N ARG A 240 50.29 62.52 -27.09
CA ARG A 240 49.41 63.70 -27.14
C ARG A 240 50.21 64.99 -27.17
N ARG A 241 51.25 65.10 -26.35
CA ARG A 241 52.14 66.29 -26.35
C ARG A 241 52.83 66.47 -27.69
N SER A 242 53.35 65.40 -28.29
CA SER A 242 53.99 65.50 -29.61
C SER A 242 52.98 65.92 -30.70
N ALA A 243 51.76 65.37 -30.69
CA ALA A 243 50.71 65.75 -31.63
C ALA A 243 50.28 67.23 -31.48
N LEU A 244 50.15 67.71 -30.23
CA LEU A 244 49.83 69.12 -29.96
C LEU A 244 50.97 70.06 -30.37
N ALA A 245 52.22 69.67 -30.13
CA ALA A 245 53.38 70.45 -30.54
C ALA A 245 53.48 70.55 -32.08
N GLU A 246 53.21 69.45 -32.79
CA GLU A 246 53.16 69.45 -34.25
C GLU A 246 52.02 70.33 -34.78
N GLN A 247 50.83 70.25 -34.17
CA GLN A 247 49.71 71.12 -34.53
C GLN A 247 50.02 72.60 -34.28
N ALA A 248 50.72 72.92 -33.18
CA ALA A 248 51.16 74.28 -32.88
C ALA A 248 52.16 74.79 -33.93
N ARG A 249 53.12 73.96 -34.34
CA ARG A 249 54.09 74.29 -35.39
C ARG A 249 53.41 74.59 -36.73
N LEU A 250 52.41 73.80 -37.12
CA LEU A 250 51.64 74.02 -38.35
C LEU A 250 50.82 75.33 -38.28
N LYS A 251 50.20 75.63 -37.12
CA LYS A 251 49.46 76.89 -36.93
C LYS A 251 50.38 78.11 -36.95
N GLU A 252 51.57 78.02 -36.35
CA GLU A 252 52.57 79.09 -36.40
C GLU A 252 53.06 79.33 -37.83
N GLN A 253 53.30 78.27 -38.60
CA GLN A 253 53.68 78.40 -40.02
C GLN A 253 52.58 79.08 -40.83
N ALA A 254 51.32 78.68 -40.65
CA ALA A 254 50.18 79.31 -41.30
C ALA A 254 50.01 80.79 -40.91
N ALA A 255 50.24 81.14 -39.64
CA ALA A 255 50.19 82.52 -39.16
C ALA A 255 51.30 83.39 -39.79
N LYS A 256 52.54 82.88 -39.87
CA LYS A 256 53.66 83.57 -40.54
C LYS A 256 53.36 83.81 -42.02
N GLU A 257 52.84 82.81 -42.73
CA GLU A 257 52.45 82.97 -44.14
C GLU A 257 51.37 84.04 -44.34
N GLN A 258 50.39 84.12 -43.44
CA GLN A 258 49.37 85.17 -43.48
C GLN A 258 49.94 86.56 -43.18
N GLU A 259 50.85 86.66 -42.20
CA GLU A 259 51.54 87.91 -41.86
C GLU A 259 52.38 88.41 -43.05
N ASP A 260 53.12 87.53 -43.72
CA ASP A 260 53.91 87.88 -44.90
C ASP A 260 53.03 88.34 -46.07
N LYS A 261 51.88 87.68 -46.30
CA LYS A 261 50.87 88.13 -47.27
C LYS A 261 50.31 89.51 -46.91
N ALA A 262 49.99 89.76 -45.64
CA ALA A 262 49.49 91.06 -45.19
C ALA A 262 50.54 92.17 -45.35
N LYS A 263 51.81 91.91 -45.01
CA LYS A 263 52.93 92.83 -45.25
C LYS A 263 53.11 93.13 -46.72
N SER A 264 53.05 92.11 -47.59
CA SER A 264 53.11 92.26 -49.05
C SER A 264 52.01 93.19 -49.57
N ILE A 265 50.76 93.00 -49.12
CA ILE A 265 49.65 93.88 -49.48
C ILE A 265 49.88 95.32 -49.00
N LYS A 266 50.34 95.52 -47.76
CA LYS A 266 50.59 96.86 -47.18
C LYS A 266 51.75 97.60 -47.85
N SER A 267 52.76 96.86 -48.34
CA SER A 267 53.93 97.42 -49.05
C SER A 267 53.65 97.82 -50.50
N LYS A 268 52.50 97.43 -51.08
CA LYS A 268 52.08 97.97 -52.37
C LYS A 268 51.69 99.44 -52.21
N PRO A 269 52.33 100.38 -52.93
CA PRO A 269 51.98 101.79 -52.81
C PRO A 269 50.52 101.98 -53.24
N ILE A 270 49.75 102.71 -52.42
CA ILE A 270 48.48 103.26 -52.86
C ILE A 270 48.83 104.20 -54.03
N GLN A 271 48.44 103.84 -55.24
CA GLN A 271 48.39 104.80 -56.33
C GLN A 271 47.37 105.86 -55.91
N THR A 272 47.86 106.94 -55.28
CA THR A 272 47.11 108.19 -55.26
C THR A 272 47.11 108.68 -56.70
N ASP A 273 46.02 108.39 -57.41
CA ASP A 273 45.67 109.08 -58.63
C ASP A 273 45.63 110.57 -58.30
N LYS A 274 46.68 111.30 -58.71
CA LYS A 274 46.60 112.75 -58.79
C LYS A 274 45.65 113.07 -59.94
N PRO A 275 44.62 113.91 -59.74
CA PRO A 275 43.82 114.38 -60.84
C PRO A 275 44.69 115.31 -61.69
N LYS A 276 44.94 114.96 -62.94
CA LYS A 276 45.50 115.89 -63.92
C LYS A 276 44.41 116.29 -64.91
N LYS A 277 43.87 117.49 -64.67
CA LYS A 277 43.66 118.50 -65.71
C LYS A 277 44.93 119.34 -65.77
#